data_AF-A0A2T7UNZ3-F1
#
_entry.id   AF-A0A2T7UNZ3-F1
#
_cell.length_a   1.000
_cell.length_b   1.000
_cell.length_c   1.000
_cell.angle_alpha   90.00
_cell.angle_beta   90.00
_cell.angle_gamma   90.00
#
_symmetry.space_group_name_H-M   'P 1'
#
loop_
_entity.id
_entity.type
_entity.pdbx_description
1 polymer ?
#
loop_
_entity_poly.entity_id
_entity_poly.type
_entity_poly.pdbx_seq_one_letter_code
_entity_poly.pdbx_strand_id
1 'polypeptide(L)'
;MSGAVLPAPRPGAGNRATRWTGWSARGVRRRSRPPSGPIPGGSSRGPPPAWRNAAVPSAGAAFARARTGSTGPGAAARSRRRAANRRSPAAPAPRGSGTTSPEWWSIPPWRHRYAAAASSSSSARGAFCGRPFRYPAIPGRTSHRPPARHCRRRGDGLGSAKSRAEADVPGPRSPRRGNTMTVMLKKYGLAYLSVPKVACTSIKAMMFEVENGFPFRPFSANGQMRWIHNFYPSVPFRELKRGRLRDLHRVTVVRDPIRRALSCHSNRVVQHRELSREIAGDRLEGSGLPFDPDLSTFVLNIGEYSRRVAEIGHHTAPLTVFLGEDPGYFHRIYRFEELPEMVADVGRITGKDVALEVMQRSSGSARVEQLSPDEIALLKDYYAEDYAIFGAYF
;
A
#
# COMPACT_ATOMS: atom_id res chain seq x y z
N MET A 1 77.70 2.52 12.28
CA MET A 1 77.49 3.16 10.96
C MET A 1 76.03 3.01 10.57
N SER A 2 75.50 3.95 9.80
CA SER A 2 74.05 4.24 9.72
C SER A 2 73.24 3.24 8.91
N GLY A 3 72.07 2.86 9.42
CA GLY A 3 70.95 2.31 8.64
C GLY A 3 69.75 3.24 8.77
N ALA A 4 69.29 3.81 7.66
CA ALA A 4 68.17 4.76 7.65
C ALA A 4 66.82 4.03 7.58
N VAL A 5 65.90 4.37 8.48
CA VAL A 5 64.53 3.83 8.52
C VAL A 5 63.58 4.80 7.82
N LEU A 6 62.78 4.30 6.88
CA LEU A 6 61.73 5.07 6.21
C LEU A 6 60.47 5.18 7.10
N PRO A 7 59.80 6.34 7.17
CA PRO A 7 58.60 6.51 7.99
C PRO A 7 57.33 5.99 7.30
N ALA A 8 56.41 5.43 8.09
CA ALA A 8 55.11 4.96 7.63
C ALA A 8 54.13 6.12 7.31
N PRO A 9 53.19 5.93 6.36
CA PRO A 9 52.23 6.97 5.98
C PRO A 9 51.12 7.19 7.03
N ARG A 10 50.70 8.45 7.20
CA ARG A 10 49.54 8.84 8.03
C ARG A 10 48.22 8.69 7.26
N PRO A 11 47.10 8.34 7.91
CA PRO A 11 45.78 8.30 7.27
C PRO A 11 45.24 9.72 7.01
N GLY A 12 44.86 9.99 5.76
CA GLY A 12 44.22 11.24 5.34
C GLY A 12 42.71 11.27 5.63
N ALA A 13 42.18 12.45 5.96
CA ALA A 13 40.80 12.63 6.39
C ALA A 13 39.76 12.40 5.27
N GLY A 14 38.60 11.85 5.66
CA GLY A 14 37.49 11.53 4.75
C GLY A 14 36.75 12.74 4.15
N ASN A 15 36.11 12.51 3.00
CA ASN A 15 35.54 13.54 2.14
C ASN A 15 34.41 14.37 2.76
N ARG A 16 34.38 15.66 2.38
CA ARG A 16 33.25 16.57 2.62
C ARG A 16 32.11 16.33 1.62
N ALA A 17 30.89 16.66 2.05
CA ALA A 17 29.66 16.51 1.30
C ALA A 17 29.66 17.25 -0.07
N THR A 18 29.28 16.53 -1.13
CA THR A 18 28.97 17.11 -2.44
C THR A 18 27.57 17.72 -2.44
N ARG A 19 27.50 19.05 -2.33
CA ARG A 19 26.27 19.81 -2.60
C ARG A 19 25.93 19.72 -4.08
N TRP A 20 24.76 19.17 -4.40
CA TRP A 20 24.16 19.32 -5.73
C TRP A 20 23.47 20.69 -5.85
N THR A 21 24.16 21.65 -6.46
CA THR A 21 23.60 22.93 -6.88
C THR A 21 24.06 23.26 -8.29
N GLY A 22 23.14 23.35 -9.26
CA GLY A 22 23.46 23.83 -10.60
C GLY A 22 22.69 23.17 -11.73
N TRP A 23 21.44 23.59 -11.96
CA TRP A 23 20.86 23.54 -13.30
C TRP A 23 20.77 24.97 -13.83
N SER A 24 21.66 25.31 -14.76
CA SER A 24 21.68 26.63 -15.40
C SER A 24 20.71 26.65 -16.59
N ALA A 25 19.95 27.74 -16.70
CA ALA A 25 19.08 27.95 -17.85
C ALA A 25 19.91 28.18 -19.12
N ARG A 26 19.63 27.42 -20.19
CA ARG A 26 20.10 27.75 -21.55
C ARG A 26 18.94 27.74 -22.54
N GLY A 27 18.90 28.79 -23.35
CA GLY A 27 17.77 29.21 -24.19
C GLY A 27 17.09 28.13 -25.03
N VAL A 28 15.78 28.03 -24.85
CA VAL A 28 14.88 27.46 -25.86
C VAL A 28 14.73 28.48 -26.99
N ARG A 29 15.29 28.19 -28.16
CA ARG A 29 15.03 28.98 -29.37
C ARG A 29 13.56 28.88 -29.74
N ARG A 30 12.87 30.01 -29.87
CA ARG A 30 11.53 30.09 -30.48
C ARG A 30 11.58 29.48 -31.88
N ARG A 31 10.77 28.45 -32.13
CA ARG A 31 10.38 28.07 -33.50
C ARG A 31 9.03 28.69 -33.81
N SER A 32 8.93 29.33 -34.97
CA SER A 32 7.74 30.02 -35.47
C SER A 32 6.58 29.05 -35.68
N ARG A 33 5.35 29.48 -35.35
CA ARG A 33 4.13 28.79 -35.81
C ARG A 33 3.93 29.08 -37.31
N PRO A 34 3.60 28.08 -38.16
CA PRO A 34 2.99 28.34 -39.45
C PRO A 34 1.52 28.81 -39.28
N PRO A 35 0.95 29.52 -40.26
CA PRO A 35 -0.41 30.04 -40.17
C PRO A 35 -1.48 28.94 -40.31
N SER A 36 -2.58 29.11 -39.58
CA SER A 36 -3.76 28.25 -39.64
C SER A 36 -4.66 28.61 -40.82
N GLY A 37 -4.83 27.69 -41.79
CA GLY A 37 -5.87 27.76 -42.81
C GLY A 37 -7.26 27.36 -42.26
N PRO A 38 -8.35 27.68 -42.99
CA PRO A 38 -9.72 27.45 -42.53
C PRO A 38 -10.13 25.96 -42.64
N ILE A 39 -10.92 25.50 -41.67
CA ILE A 39 -11.56 24.18 -41.69
C ILE A 39 -13.01 24.33 -42.18
N PRO A 40 -13.44 23.67 -43.26
CA PRO A 40 -14.84 23.66 -43.68
C PRO A 40 -15.68 22.73 -42.78
N GLY A 41 -16.94 23.11 -42.54
CA GLY A 41 -17.85 22.42 -41.63
C GLY A 41 -18.64 21.26 -42.24
N GLY A 42 -19.26 20.47 -41.36
CA GLY A 42 -20.12 19.32 -41.68
C GLY A 42 -19.72 18.07 -40.87
N SER A 43 -20.63 17.18 -40.44
CA SER A 43 -22.09 17.26 -40.32
C SER A 43 -22.57 16.28 -39.24
N SER A 44 -23.85 16.37 -38.89
CA SER A 44 -24.64 15.45 -38.05
C SER A 44 -24.08 14.04 -37.75
N ARG A 45 -24.05 13.67 -36.47
CA ARG A 45 -24.14 12.26 -36.03
C ARG A 45 -25.29 12.09 -35.04
N GLY A 46 -26.16 11.12 -35.33
CA GLY A 46 -27.34 10.80 -34.52
C GLY A 46 -27.03 10.04 -33.23
N PRO A 47 -28.06 9.69 -32.44
CA PRO A 47 -27.89 9.02 -31.14
C PRO A 47 -27.43 7.55 -31.30
N PRO A 48 -26.68 7.01 -30.31
CA PRO A 48 -26.26 5.61 -30.33
C PRO A 48 -27.42 4.66 -29.99
N PRO A 49 -27.43 3.42 -30.51
CA PRO A 49 -28.49 2.45 -30.26
C PRO A 49 -28.41 1.85 -28.84
N ALA A 50 -29.58 1.58 -28.26
CA ALA A 50 -29.72 0.88 -26.99
C ALA A 50 -29.50 -0.63 -27.17
N TRP A 51 -28.60 -1.22 -26.37
CA TRP A 51 -28.38 -2.67 -26.36
C TRP A 51 -29.31 -3.35 -25.36
N ARG A 52 -30.21 -4.21 -25.86
CA ARG A 52 -30.95 -5.18 -25.04
C ARG A 52 -30.18 -6.49 -25.00
N ASN A 53 -30.01 -7.06 -23.82
CA ASN A 53 -29.47 -8.42 -23.68
C ASN A 53 -30.49 -9.44 -24.23
N ALA A 54 -30.08 -10.21 -25.24
CA ALA A 54 -30.81 -11.39 -25.69
C ALA A 54 -30.43 -12.60 -24.82
N ALA A 55 -31.42 -13.44 -24.50
CA ALA A 55 -31.21 -14.65 -23.69
C ALA A 55 -30.49 -15.76 -24.49
N VAL A 56 -29.67 -16.55 -23.80
CA VAL A 56 -29.09 -17.79 -24.32
C VAL A 56 -30.05 -18.95 -24.01
N PRO A 57 -30.54 -19.71 -25.00
CA PRO A 57 -31.19 -20.98 -24.76
C PRO A 57 -30.15 -22.11 -24.63
N SER A 58 -30.33 -22.95 -23.62
CA SER A 58 -29.62 -24.21 -23.46
C SER A 58 -30.14 -25.26 -24.45
N ALA A 59 -29.23 -26.08 -24.98
CA ALA A 59 -29.58 -27.33 -25.64
C ALA A 59 -28.51 -28.38 -25.31
N GLY A 60 -28.96 -29.59 -24.99
CA GLY A 60 -28.09 -30.75 -24.78
C GLY A 60 -28.59 -31.95 -25.57
N ALA A 61 -27.99 -33.11 -25.28
CA ALA A 61 -28.37 -34.46 -25.71
C ALA A 61 -28.01 -34.90 -27.16
N ALA A 62 -26.94 -35.71 -27.21
CA ALA A 62 -26.98 -37.14 -27.57
C ALA A 62 -26.97 -37.65 -29.03
N PHE A 63 -26.07 -38.62 -29.24
CA PHE A 63 -26.16 -39.83 -30.08
C PHE A 63 -26.31 -39.73 -31.62
N ALA A 64 -25.26 -40.20 -32.33
CA ALA A 64 -25.37 -41.30 -33.31
C ALA A 64 -23.99 -41.92 -33.62
N ARG A 65 -23.96 -43.23 -33.92
CA ARG A 65 -22.76 -43.97 -34.41
C ARG A 65 -22.83 -44.17 -35.92
N ALA A 66 -21.68 -44.23 -36.58
CA ALA A 66 -21.51 -44.99 -37.82
C ALA A 66 -20.12 -45.66 -37.89
N ARG A 67 -20.07 -46.89 -38.40
CA ARG A 67 -18.85 -47.61 -38.86
C ARG A 67 -18.58 -47.15 -40.32
N THR A 68 -17.43 -47.32 -40.99
CA THR A 68 -16.56 -48.49 -41.26
C THR A 68 -15.21 -47.95 -41.81
N GLY A 69 -14.02 -48.53 -41.64
CA GLY A 69 -13.61 -49.86 -42.12
C GLY A 69 -12.06 -50.00 -42.17
N SER A 70 -11.63 -51.25 -42.32
CA SER A 70 -10.33 -51.87 -42.71
C SER A 70 -9.30 -51.02 -43.50
N THR A 71 -7.97 -51.26 -43.47
CA THR A 71 -7.21 -52.54 -43.56
C THR A 71 -5.77 -52.46 -42.99
N GLY A 72 -5.14 -53.62 -42.70
CA GLY A 72 -3.69 -53.84 -42.99
C GLY A 72 -2.77 -54.24 -41.80
N PRO A 73 -1.74 -55.12 -41.96
CA PRO A 73 -1.32 -56.02 -40.87
C PRO A 73 0.18 -56.08 -40.49
N GLY A 74 0.47 -56.69 -39.33
CA GLY A 74 1.78 -57.21 -38.85
C GLY A 74 1.73 -57.50 -37.34
N ALA A 75 1.64 -58.74 -36.85
CA ALA A 75 2.74 -59.69 -36.59
C ALA A 75 3.88 -59.11 -35.71
N ALA A 76 4.40 -59.70 -34.63
CA ALA A 76 4.13 -60.91 -33.82
C ALA A 76 5.02 -60.83 -32.52
N ALA A 77 4.98 -61.68 -31.47
CA ALA A 77 3.96 -62.55 -30.85
C ALA A 77 4.54 -63.21 -29.55
N ARG A 78 3.70 -63.49 -28.51
CA ARG A 78 4.00 -64.29 -27.27
C ARG A 78 4.85 -63.54 -26.21
N SER A 79 4.80 -63.79 -24.89
CA SER A 79 4.09 -64.75 -23.99
C SER A 79 3.81 -64.06 -22.62
N ARG A 80 2.71 -64.27 -21.87
CA ARG A 80 2.39 -65.40 -20.96
C ARG A 80 3.59 -65.82 -20.07
N ARG A 81 3.50 -66.03 -18.73
CA ARG A 81 2.34 -66.20 -17.81
C ARG A 81 2.81 -66.21 -16.32
N ARG A 82 1.89 -65.89 -15.39
CA ARG A 82 1.80 -66.31 -13.95
C ARG A 82 2.95 -65.90 -12.99
N ALA A 83 2.76 -65.30 -11.80
CA ALA A 83 1.81 -65.44 -10.69
C ALA A 83 2.18 -66.52 -9.64
N ALA A 84 2.52 -66.09 -8.41
CA ALA A 84 2.14 -66.74 -7.13
C ALA A 84 2.53 -65.93 -5.87
N ASN A 85 1.58 -65.84 -4.93
CA ASN A 85 1.67 -65.64 -3.47
C ASN A 85 3.03 -65.44 -2.75
N ARG A 86 3.03 -64.52 -1.77
CA ARG A 86 3.34 -64.85 -0.35
C ARG A 86 2.59 -63.91 0.62
N ARG A 87 2.33 -64.38 1.85
CA ARG A 87 1.45 -63.78 2.86
C ARG A 87 2.24 -63.11 4.00
N SER A 88 1.71 -61.97 4.49
CA SER A 88 1.72 -61.55 5.92
C SER A 88 3.08 -61.21 6.59
N PRO A 89 3.12 -60.52 7.77
CA PRO A 89 2.02 -60.19 8.68
C PRO A 89 1.90 -58.74 9.22
N ALA A 90 0.75 -58.48 9.84
CA ALA A 90 0.45 -57.68 11.04
C ALA A 90 1.13 -56.32 11.31
N ALA A 91 0.29 -55.30 11.53
CA ALA A 91 0.66 -54.04 12.17
C ALA A 91 0.60 -54.14 13.72
N PRO A 92 1.42 -53.38 14.46
CA PRO A 92 1.23 -53.13 15.89
C PRO A 92 0.34 -51.90 16.15
N ALA A 93 -0.58 -52.03 17.11
CA ALA A 93 -1.35 -50.91 17.67
C ALA A 93 -0.50 -50.12 18.72
N PRO A 94 -0.87 -48.87 19.08
CA PRO A 94 0.05 -47.94 19.73
C PRO A 94 0.18 -48.17 21.24
N ARG A 95 1.36 -47.85 21.78
CA ARG A 95 1.56 -47.60 23.22
C ARG A 95 1.48 -46.10 23.47
N GLY A 96 0.57 -45.68 24.36
CA GLY A 96 0.51 -44.31 24.84
C GLY A 96 1.22 -44.13 26.19
N SER A 97 1.86 -42.98 26.38
CA SER A 97 2.09 -42.31 27.68
C SER A 97 2.97 -41.07 27.46
N GLY A 98 2.58 -39.89 27.95
CA GLY A 98 3.49 -38.74 28.05
C GLY A 98 3.09 -37.44 27.34
N THR A 99 1.83 -37.01 27.42
CA THR A 99 1.49 -35.60 27.13
C THR A 99 1.80 -34.73 28.36
N THR A 100 3.05 -34.30 28.49
CA THR A 100 3.38 -33.10 29.27
C THR A 100 3.00 -31.89 28.43
N SER A 101 1.90 -31.22 28.76
CA SER A 101 1.55 -29.94 28.12
C SER A 101 2.54 -28.86 28.54
N PRO A 102 3.22 -28.17 27.60
CA PRO A 102 3.62 -26.81 27.82
C PRO A 102 2.37 -25.93 27.65
N GLU A 103 2.03 -25.17 28.69
CA GLU A 103 1.41 -23.86 28.46
C GLU A 103 2.36 -22.96 27.63
N TRP A 104 1.95 -21.72 27.36
CA TRP A 104 2.73 -20.72 26.61
C TRP A 104 2.75 -20.88 25.08
N TRP A 105 1.67 -20.41 24.44
CA TRP A 105 1.75 -19.24 23.55
C TRP A 105 0.46 -18.43 23.67
N SER A 106 0.46 -17.42 24.54
CA SER A 106 -0.64 -16.47 24.63
C SER A 106 -0.79 -15.71 23.32
N ILE A 107 -2.01 -15.68 22.75
CA ILE A 107 -2.32 -14.99 21.49
C ILE A 107 -1.81 -13.55 21.56
N PRO A 108 -0.92 -13.11 20.65
CA PRO A 108 -0.27 -11.82 20.78
C PRO A 108 -1.27 -10.64 20.61
N PRO A 109 -1.22 -9.61 21.48
CA PRO A 109 -2.31 -8.62 21.64
C PRO A 109 -2.45 -7.58 20.51
N TRP A 110 -1.79 -7.76 19.37
CA TRP A 110 -1.89 -6.84 18.23
C TRP A 110 -3.26 -6.87 17.53
N ARG A 111 -4.08 -7.91 17.75
CA ARG A 111 -5.41 -8.11 17.16
C ARG A 111 -6.46 -7.00 17.43
N HIS A 112 -6.26 -6.12 18.41
CA HIS A 112 -7.32 -5.19 18.84
C HIS A 112 -7.10 -3.70 18.55
N ARG A 113 -5.93 -3.24 18.09
CA ARG A 113 -5.57 -1.80 18.16
C ARG A 113 -5.54 -0.97 16.87
N TYR A 114 -5.67 -1.55 15.68
CA TYR A 114 -5.97 -0.75 14.48
C TYR A 114 -7.35 -0.06 14.57
N ALA A 115 -8.22 -0.48 15.50
CA ALA A 115 -9.47 0.18 15.81
C ALA A 115 -9.30 1.65 16.29
N ALA A 116 -8.30 1.93 17.14
CA ALA A 116 -8.36 3.07 18.07
C ALA A 116 -7.48 4.31 17.75
N ALA A 117 -6.55 4.21 16.80
CA ALA A 117 -5.56 5.28 16.53
C ALA A 117 -6.07 6.37 15.55
N ALA A 118 -7.30 6.88 15.71
CA ALA A 118 -7.88 7.86 14.77
C ALA A 118 -8.86 8.91 15.34
N SER A 119 -9.06 9.03 16.67
CA SER A 119 -9.85 10.14 17.24
C SER A 119 -9.72 10.31 18.75
N SER A 120 -9.03 11.37 19.21
CA SER A 120 -9.20 11.92 20.56
C SER A 120 -8.74 13.39 20.64
N SER A 121 -9.63 14.30 20.23
CA SER A 121 -9.42 15.75 20.42
C SER A 121 -10.75 16.48 20.69
N SER A 122 -11.34 16.24 21.86
CA SER A 122 -12.28 17.19 22.50
C SER A 122 -12.45 16.87 23.98
N SER A 123 -12.78 17.92 24.74
CA SER A 123 -12.91 17.93 26.19
C SER A 123 -14.20 17.30 26.70
N ALA A 124 -14.12 16.62 27.85
CA ALA A 124 -15.23 16.58 28.81
C ALA A 124 -14.68 16.80 30.22
N ARG A 125 -15.25 17.77 30.95
CA ARG A 125 -15.00 17.94 32.39
C ARG A 125 -15.97 17.02 33.13
N GLY A 126 -15.46 16.25 34.08
CA GLY A 126 -16.28 15.41 34.97
C GLY A 126 -15.50 15.14 36.25
N ALA A 127 -16.02 15.62 37.38
CA ALA A 127 -15.35 15.47 38.66
C ALA A 127 -15.52 14.04 39.21
N PHE A 128 -14.47 13.49 39.80
CA PHE A 128 -14.60 12.34 40.70
C PHE A 128 -13.65 12.51 41.90
N CYS A 129 -14.20 12.40 43.10
CA CYS A 129 -13.49 12.57 44.36
C CYS A 129 -13.02 11.20 44.87
N GLY A 130 -11.76 11.07 45.34
CA GLY A 130 -11.29 9.77 45.82
C GLY A 130 -9.84 9.66 46.30
N ARG A 131 -9.52 10.32 47.44
CA ARG A 131 -8.40 10.06 48.39
C ARG A 131 -6.95 9.91 47.85
N PRO A 132 -5.97 10.71 48.37
CA PRO A 132 -4.58 10.65 47.92
C PRO A 132 -3.75 9.56 48.64
N PHE A 133 -2.85 8.94 47.88
CA PHE A 133 -1.76 8.10 48.40
C PHE A 133 -0.63 9.00 48.93
N ARG A 134 -0.04 8.67 50.10
CA ARG A 134 1.05 9.45 50.70
C ARG A 134 2.42 8.95 50.24
N TYR A 135 3.31 9.86 49.84
CA TYR A 135 4.77 9.68 49.86
C TYR A 135 5.40 10.79 50.73
N PRO A 136 6.54 10.52 51.41
CA PRO A 136 7.12 11.43 52.40
C PRO A 136 7.81 12.65 51.76
N ALA A 137 7.94 13.71 52.55
CA ALA A 137 8.46 14.99 52.11
C ALA A 137 9.99 15.04 51.99
N ILE A 138 10.48 15.81 51.02
CA ILE A 138 11.86 16.31 50.94
C ILE A 138 11.83 17.81 51.23
N PRO A 139 12.60 18.34 52.20
CA PRO A 139 12.52 19.74 52.58
C PRO A 139 13.42 20.65 51.72
N GLY A 140 12.93 21.86 51.46
CA GLY A 140 13.78 23.04 51.26
C GLY A 140 14.15 23.43 49.82
N ARG A 141 13.37 24.35 49.23
CA ARG A 141 13.96 25.54 48.59
C ARG A 141 12.98 26.71 48.56
N THR A 142 13.54 27.90 48.77
CA THR A 142 12.81 29.14 49.02
C THR A 142 12.33 29.85 47.75
N SER A 143 11.33 30.69 47.94
CA SER A 143 10.66 31.51 46.95
C SER A 143 11.53 32.59 46.31
N HIS A 144 11.37 32.82 45.00
CA HIS A 144 11.33 34.18 44.44
C HIS A 144 10.39 34.23 43.21
N ARG A 145 9.31 35.02 43.32
CA ARG A 145 8.47 35.46 42.19
C ARG A 145 8.70 36.97 41.97
N PRO A 146 9.01 37.44 40.75
CA PRO A 146 8.86 38.85 40.40
C PRO A 146 7.40 39.17 39.98
N PRO A 147 6.95 40.44 40.11
CA PRO A 147 5.53 40.80 39.96
C PRO A 147 5.07 41.02 38.51
N ALA A 148 3.74 40.95 38.32
CA ALA A 148 3.07 41.19 37.04
C ALA A 148 3.16 42.65 36.59
N ARG A 149 3.33 42.88 35.27
CA ARG A 149 3.24 44.21 34.67
C ARG A 149 1.81 44.54 34.25
N HIS A 150 1.37 45.76 34.57
CA HIS A 150 0.06 46.30 34.19
C HIS A 150 -0.13 46.41 32.67
N CYS A 151 -1.28 45.95 32.17
CA CYS A 151 -1.85 46.42 30.90
C CYS A 151 -2.47 47.81 31.11
N ARG A 152 -1.94 48.85 30.44
CA ARG A 152 -2.63 50.14 30.31
C ARG A 152 -3.55 50.11 29.10
N ARG A 153 -4.84 50.42 29.32
CA ARG A 153 -5.77 50.86 28.26
C ARG A 153 -5.44 52.29 27.83
N ARG A 154 -5.38 52.51 26.52
CA ARG A 154 -5.87 53.69 25.78
C ARG A 154 -6.43 53.13 24.45
N GLY A 155 -7.47 53.65 23.83
CA GLY A 155 -8.16 54.92 24.08
C GLY A 155 -8.26 55.66 22.76
N ASP A 156 -9.37 55.41 22.06
CA ASP A 156 -10.02 56.22 21.03
C ASP A 156 -9.28 56.56 19.72
N GLY A 157 -10.03 56.44 18.61
CA GLY A 157 -9.53 56.62 17.24
C GLY A 157 -10.66 56.56 16.22
N LEU A 158 -11.46 57.63 16.16
CA LEU A 158 -12.49 57.84 15.14
C LEU A 158 -11.90 57.87 13.71
N GLY A 159 -12.65 57.37 12.72
CA GLY A 159 -12.66 58.03 11.40
C GLY A 159 -12.65 57.13 10.15
N SER A 160 -13.35 57.66 9.14
CA SER A 160 -13.25 57.34 7.71
C SER A 160 -13.87 56.02 7.23
N ALA A 161 -15.15 56.11 6.86
CA ALA A 161 -15.70 55.25 5.82
C ALA A 161 -15.02 55.55 4.47
N LYS A 162 -14.44 54.52 3.84
CA LYS A 162 -14.21 54.52 2.38
C LYS A 162 -14.71 53.22 1.78
N SER A 163 -15.54 53.38 0.76
CA SER A 163 -16.09 52.32 -0.06
C SER A 163 -14.98 51.58 -0.83
N ARG A 164 -14.99 50.26 -0.73
CA ARG A 164 -14.50 49.37 -1.80
C ARG A 164 -15.50 48.25 -2.00
N ALA A 165 -16.27 48.35 -3.07
CA ALA A 165 -16.89 47.19 -3.68
C ALA A 165 -15.79 46.41 -4.41
N GLU A 166 -15.06 45.58 -3.67
CA GLU A 166 -14.08 44.67 -4.24
C GLU A 166 -14.80 43.33 -4.49
N ALA A 167 -14.87 42.92 -5.76
CA ALA A 167 -15.63 41.75 -6.15
C ALA A 167 -15.00 40.49 -5.54
N ASP A 168 -15.78 39.79 -4.72
CA ASP A 168 -15.38 38.58 -4.00
C ASP A 168 -15.22 37.41 -4.99
N VAL A 169 -14.10 37.38 -5.71
CA VAL A 169 -13.73 36.27 -6.60
C VAL A 169 -13.47 35.06 -5.70
N PRO A 170 -14.27 33.98 -5.77
CA PRO A 170 -14.12 32.85 -4.86
C PRO A 170 -12.82 32.11 -5.16
N GLY A 171 -11.77 32.42 -4.39
CA GLY A 171 -10.50 31.71 -4.44
C GLY A 171 -10.70 30.20 -4.23
N PRO A 172 -9.80 29.36 -4.77
CA PRO A 172 -9.94 27.90 -4.70
C PRO A 172 -10.01 27.44 -3.24
N ARG A 173 -11.22 27.03 -2.83
CA ARG A 173 -11.50 26.64 -1.45
C ARG A 173 -10.55 25.52 -1.04
N SER A 174 -9.85 25.71 0.09
CA SER A 174 -8.99 24.69 0.70
C SER A 174 -9.74 23.34 0.77
N PRO A 175 -9.11 22.22 0.38
CA PRO A 175 -9.78 20.93 0.34
C PRO A 175 -10.20 20.52 1.76
N ARG A 176 -11.51 20.62 2.04
CA ARG A 176 -12.12 20.11 3.26
C ARG A 176 -11.75 18.63 3.43
N ARG A 177 -11.55 18.19 4.67
CA ARG A 177 -11.26 16.79 5.07
C ARG A 177 -12.42 15.83 4.70
N GLY A 178 -12.62 15.56 3.41
CA GLY A 178 -13.83 14.90 2.90
C GLY A 178 -13.63 13.85 1.80
N ASN A 179 -12.47 13.85 1.13
CA ASN A 179 -12.14 12.89 0.06
C ASN A 179 -11.09 11.85 0.49
N THR A 180 -11.36 11.14 1.59
CA THR A 180 -10.87 9.76 1.78
C THR A 180 -11.58 8.84 0.80
N MET A 181 -11.22 8.96 -0.49
CA MET A 181 -11.79 8.14 -1.55
C MET A 181 -10.71 7.28 -2.19
N THR A 182 -11.02 6.00 -2.36
CA THR A 182 -10.28 5.11 -3.26
C THR A 182 -10.55 5.49 -4.73
N VAL A 183 -9.88 4.83 -5.67
CA VAL A 183 -10.06 5.12 -7.11
C VAL A 183 -11.50 4.76 -7.53
N MET A 184 -12.25 5.74 -8.05
CA MET A 184 -13.62 5.54 -8.57
C MET A 184 -13.77 6.23 -9.91
N LEU A 185 -13.78 5.46 -10.98
CA LEU A 185 -13.99 5.95 -12.33
C LEU A 185 -15.49 5.92 -12.65
N LYS A 186 -16.25 6.83 -12.04
CA LYS A 186 -17.72 6.86 -12.11
C LYS A 186 -18.27 6.82 -13.54
N LYS A 187 -17.63 7.53 -14.47
CA LYS A 187 -17.99 7.56 -15.91
C LYS A 187 -18.01 6.16 -16.55
N TYR A 188 -17.19 5.26 -16.03
CA TYR A 188 -16.97 3.91 -16.56
C TYR A 188 -17.55 2.82 -15.64
N GLY A 189 -18.31 3.19 -14.60
CA GLY A 189 -18.87 2.24 -13.65
C GLY A 189 -17.82 1.41 -12.89
N LEU A 190 -16.59 1.89 -12.74
CA LEU A 190 -15.44 1.11 -12.25
C LEU A 190 -14.89 1.67 -10.93
N ALA A 191 -14.48 0.82 -10.00
CA ALA A 191 -13.77 1.20 -8.78
C ALA A 191 -12.59 0.26 -8.50
N TYR A 192 -11.42 0.82 -8.16
CA TYR A 192 -10.25 0.06 -7.76
C TYR A 192 -9.88 0.35 -6.30
N LEU A 193 -9.99 -0.67 -5.45
CA LEU A 193 -9.57 -0.58 -4.05
C LEU A 193 -8.08 -0.90 -3.96
N SER A 194 -7.29 0.10 -3.59
CA SER A 194 -5.84 0.00 -3.65
C SER A 194 -5.19 -0.46 -2.33
N VAL A 195 -4.34 -1.49 -2.43
CA VAL A 195 -3.48 -1.96 -1.33
C VAL A 195 -2.06 -1.39 -1.49
N PRO A 196 -1.40 -0.91 -0.41
CA PRO A 196 0.02 -0.55 -0.44
C PRO A 196 0.93 -1.69 -0.93
N LYS A 197 1.99 -1.35 -1.68
CA LYS A 197 3.01 -2.29 -2.22
C LYS A 197 2.49 -3.37 -3.20
N VAL A 198 1.26 -3.23 -3.70
CA VAL A 198 0.68 -4.06 -4.76
C VAL A 198 0.54 -3.25 -6.07
N ALA A 199 1.67 -2.77 -6.60
CA ALA A 199 1.75 -1.88 -7.79
C ALA A 199 0.84 -0.63 -7.76
N CYS A 200 0.33 -0.24 -6.58
CA CYS A 200 -0.73 0.73 -6.46
C CYS A 200 -0.38 2.12 -7.01
N THR A 201 0.89 2.51 -7.05
CA THR A 201 1.35 3.77 -7.66
C THR A 201 1.07 3.77 -9.17
N SER A 202 1.53 2.74 -9.88
CA SER A 202 1.29 2.55 -11.31
C SER A 202 -0.19 2.46 -11.65
N ILE A 203 -0.94 1.64 -10.90
CA ILE A 203 -2.38 1.44 -11.16
C ILE A 203 -3.14 2.75 -10.94
N LYS A 204 -2.80 3.53 -9.90
CA LYS A 204 -3.43 4.84 -9.66
C LYS A 204 -3.09 5.86 -10.76
N ALA A 205 -1.88 5.85 -11.30
CA ALA A 205 -1.49 6.73 -12.41
C ALA A 205 -2.21 6.34 -13.72
N MET A 206 -2.28 5.05 -14.03
CA MET A 206 -3.07 4.52 -15.16
C MET A 206 -4.55 4.91 -15.03
N MET A 207 -5.15 4.73 -13.85
CA MET A 207 -6.55 5.11 -13.60
C MET A 207 -6.77 6.62 -13.65
N PHE A 208 -5.79 7.44 -13.24
CA PHE A 208 -5.83 8.89 -13.43
C PHE A 208 -5.93 9.27 -14.90
N GLU A 209 -5.14 8.63 -15.76
CA GLU A 209 -5.12 8.89 -17.20
C GLU A 209 -6.41 8.40 -17.89
N VAL A 210 -6.95 7.25 -17.44
CA VAL A 210 -8.28 6.79 -17.84
C VAL A 210 -9.36 7.80 -17.43
N GLU A 211 -9.28 8.43 -16.25
CA GLU A 211 -10.25 9.45 -15.81
C GLU A 211 -10.11 10.78 -16.58
N ASN A 212 -8.88 11.30 -16.68
CA ASN A 212 -8.61 12.69 -17.08
C ASN A 212 -8.19 12.85 -18.55
N GLY A 213 -7.76 11.76 -19.21
CA GLY A 213 -7.28 11.80 -20.60
C GLY A 213 -5.83 12.28 -20.79
N PHE A 214 -5.05 12.36 -19.72
CA PHE A 214 -3.62 12.67 -19.77
C PHE A 214 -2.87 12.00 -18.59
N PRO A 215 -1.58 11.66 -18.75
CA PRO A 215 -0.80 10.95 -17.72
C PRO A 215 -0.57 11.83 -16.49
N PHE A 216 -0.61 11.22 -15.30
CA PHE A 216 -0.31 11.92 -14.06
C PHE A 216 1.16 12.34 -14.01
N ARG A 217 1.42 13.60 -13.64
CA ARG A 217 2.76 14.12 -13.37
C ARG A 217 2.79 14.75 -11.97
N PRO A 218 3.76 14.41 -11.09
CA PRO A 218 3.91 15.08 -9.81
C PRO A 218 4.10 16.59 -10.00
N PHE A 219 3.47 17.40 -9.15
CA PHE A 219 3.53 18.86 -9.24
C PHE A 219 3.52 19.52 -7.87
N SER A 220 4.09 20.73 -7.76
CA SER A 220 4.02 21.52 -6.53
C SER A 220 2.81 22.44 -6.56
N ALA A 221 2.03 22.47 -5.47
CA ALA A 221 0.93 23.41 -5.27
C ALA A 221 0.92 23.90 -3.82
N ASN A 222 0.90 25.23 -3.63
CA ASN A 222 1.01 25.89 -2.33
C ASN A 222 2.27 25.44 -1.55
N GLY A 223 3.41 25.32 -2.23
CA GLY A 223 4.67 24.86 -1.67
C GLY A 223 4.75 23.36 -1.35
N GLN A 224 3.66 22.59 -1.55
CA GLN A 224 3.61 21.16 -1.25
C GLN A 224 3.68 20.34 -2.54
N MET A 225 4.59 19.37 -2.59
CA MET A 225 4.63 18.36 -3.65
C MET A 225 3.40 17.47 -3.58
N ARG A 226 2.70 17.31 -4.71
CA ARG A 226 1.51 16.47 -4.87
C ARG A 226 1.89 15.23 -5.68
N TRP A 227 1.74 14.08 -5.03
CA TRP A 227 1.91 12.75 -5.60
C TRP A 227 0.54 12.12 -5.87
N ILE A 228 0.50 11.06 -6.68
CA ILE A 228 -0.74 10.36 -7.03
C ILE A 228 -1.53 9.87 -5.80
N HIS A 229 -0.84 9.50 -4.72
CA HIS A 229 -1.44 9.09 -3.46
C HIS A 229 -2.19 10.21 -2.71
N ASN A 230 -1.95 11.49 -3.05
CA ASN A 230 -2.75 12.60 -2.52
C ASN A 230 -4.12 12.72 -3.20
N PHE A 231 -4.28 12.18 -4.40
CA PHE A 231 -5.55 12.16 -5.16
C PHE A 231 -6.34 10.88 -4.88
N TYR A 232 -5.64 9.75 -4.85
CA TYR A 232 -6.21 8.44 -4.54
C TYR A 232 -5.48 7.80 -3.36
N PRO A 233 -5.81 8.16 -2.11
CA PRO A 233 -5.28 7.50 -0.92
C PRO A 233 -5.66 6.01 -0.88
N SER A 234 -4.79 5.19 -0.29
CA SER A 234 -5.18 3.84 0.15
C SER A 234 -5.89 4.00 1.49
N VAL A 235 -7.20 3.73 1.52
CA VAL A 235 -8.07 3.98 2.68
C VAL A 235 -8.44 2.62 3.31
N PRO A 236 -8.39 2.45 4.64
CA PRO A 236 -8.84 1.23 5.30
C PRO A 236 -10.30 0.88 4.95
N PHE A 237 -10.61 -0.40 4.84
CA PHE A 237 -11.92 -0.88 4.37
C PHE A 237 -13.09 -0.31 5.17
N ARG A 238 -12.93 -0.28 6.51
CA ARG A 238 -13.88 0.28 7.48
C ARG A 238 -14.20 1.78 7.26
N GLU A 239 -13.28 2.52 6.64
CA GLU A 239 -13.39 3.96 6.37
C GLU A 239 -13.95 4.24 4.96
N LEU A 240 -14.14 3.20 4.13
CA LEU A 240 -14.71 3.36 2.79
C LEU A 240 -16.19 3.75 2.88
N LYS A 241 -16.55 4.78 2.10
CA LYS A 241 -17.95 5.19 1.89
C LYS A 241 -18.67 4.18 0.98
N ARG A 242 -18.91 2.96 1.47
CA ARG A 242 -19.39 1.77 0.72
C ARG A 242 -20.59 2.06 -0.18
N GLY A 243 -21.53 2.92 0.25
CA GLY A 243 -22.67 3.35 -0.57
C GLY A 243 -22.29 4.03 -1.90
N ARG A 244 -21.10 4.62 -2.02
CA ARG A 244 -20.56 5.19 -3.27
C ARG A 244 -19.94 4.13 -4.21
N LEU A 245 -19.77 2.90 -3.74
CA LEU A 245 -19.12 1.79 -4.45
C LEU A 245 -20.10 0.66 -4.84
N ARG A 246 -21.35 0.72 -4.35
CA ARG A 246 -22.37 -0.33 -4.53
C ARG A 246 -22.63 -0.62 -6.01
N ASP A 247 -22.80 0.43 -6.80
CA ASP A 247 -23.22 0.36 -8.22
C ASP A 247 -22.02 0.40 -9.19
N LEU A 248 -20.79 0.17 -8.67
CA LEU A 248 -19.57 0.13 -9.46
C LEU A 248 -19.02 -1.30 -9.51
N HIS A 249 -18.43 -1.69 -10.64
CA HIS A 249 -17.60 -2.87 -10.80
C HIS A 249 -16.34 -2.68 -9.93
N ARG A 250 -16.36 -3.30 -8.75
CA ARG A 250 -15.29 -3.23 -7.75
C ARG A 250 -14.20 -4.26 -8.06
N VAL A 251 -12.99 -3.78 -8.26
CA VAL A 251 -11.80 -4.61 -8.47
C VAL A 251 -10.69 -4.29 -7.46
N THR A 252 -9.80 -5.24 -7.23
CA THR A 252 -8.56 -5.03 -6.49
C THR A 252 -7.45 -5.93 -7.02
N VAL A 253 -6.22 -5.67 -6.61
CA VAL A 253 -5.06 -6.52 -6.87
C VAL A 253 -4.51 -6.96 -5.52
N VAL A 254 -4.18 -8.24 -5.40
CA VAL A 254 -3.52 -8.82 -4.23
C VAL A 254 -2.12 -9.32 -4.61
N ARG A 255 -1.28 -9.55 -3.60
CA ARG A 255 0.09 -10.05 -3.73
C ARG A 255 0.42 -10.82 -2.47
N ASP A 256 1.15 -11.92 -2.62
CA ASP A 256 1.69 -12.70 -1.51
C ASP A 256 2.22 -11.78 -0.38
N PRO A 257 1.74 -11.96 0.87
CA PRO A 257 2.10 -11.10 1.99
C PRO A 257 3.60 -11.01 2.29
N ILE A 258 4.38 -12.09 2.10
CA ILE A 258 5.83 -12.05 2.29
C ILE A 258 6.47 -11.13 1.22
N ARG A 259 6.14 -11.32 -0.06
CA ARG A 259 6.58 -10.44 -1.16
C ARG A 259 6.13 -8.98 -0.95
N ARG A 260 4.97 -8.76 -0.30
CA ARG A 260 4.48 -7.42 0.09
C ARG A 260 5.36 -6.80 1.20
N ALA A 261 5.72 -7.56 2.22
CA ALA A 261 6.61 -7.14 3.31
C ALA A 261 8.04 -6.82 2.83
N LEU A 262 8.62 -7.66 1.97
CA LEU A 262 9.92 -7.41 1.32
C LEU A 262 9.90 -6.12 0.49
N SER A 263 8.80 -5.90 -0.23
CA SER A 263 8.57 -4.66 -0.98
C SER A 263 8.35 -3.43 -0.07
N CYS A 264 7.90 -3.63 1.17
CA CYS A 264 7.90 -2.58 2.19
C CYS A 264 9.32 -2.28 2.65
N HIS A 265 10.10 -3.30 3.04
CA HIS A 265 11.49 -3.15 3.49
C HIS A 265 12.35 -2.38 2.47
N SER A 266 12.49 -2.87 1.23
CA SER A 266 13.36 -2.24 0.23
C SER A 266 12.96 -0.80 -0.12
N ASN A 267 11.67 -0.46 -0.11
CA ASN A 267 11.23 0.88 -0.45
C ASN A 267 11.17 1.83 0.76
N ARG A 268 10.56 1.43 1.88
CA ARG A 268 10.38 2.30 3.05
C ARG A 268 11.61 2.34 3.95
N VAL A 269 12.20 1.18 4.25
CA VAL A 269 13.37 1.12 5.15
C VAL A 269 14.63 1.52 4.39
N VAL A 270 14.97 0.83 3.30
CA VAL A 270 16.25 1.06 2.59
C VAL A 270 16.22 2.35 1.76
N GLN A 271 15.26 2.51 0.85
CA GLN A 271 15.25 3.64 -0.10
C GLN A 271 14.78 4.96 0.53
N HIS A 272 13.71 4.95 1.32
CA HIS A 272 13.14 6.17 1.94
C HIS A 272 13.65 6.45 3.36
N ARG A 273 14.37 5.51 3.99
CA ARG A 273 14.95 5.67 5.33
C ARG A 273 13.93 6.04 6.41
N GLU A 274 12.71 5.53 6.29
CA GLU A 274 11.57 5.83 7.18
C GLU A 274 11.78 5.32 8.63
N LEU A 275 12.82 4.50 8.85
CA LEU A 275 13.29 4.01 10.14
C LEU A 275 14.66 4.57 10.55
N SER A 276 15.18 5.59 9.88
CA SER A 276 16.43 6.25 10.29
C SER A 276 16.22 7.17 11.48
N ARG A 277 17.31 7.55 12.14
CA ARG A 277 17.27 8.45 13.31
C ARG A 277 16.68 9.82 12.95
N GLU A 278 16.89 10.30 11.73
CA GLU A 278 16.43 11.61 11.27
C GLU A 278 14.91 11.65 11.02
N ILE A 279 14.28 10.52 10.64
CA ILE A 279 12.84 10.47 10.30
C ILE A 279 12.00 9.86 11.43
N ALA A 280 12.57 8.92 12.19
CA ALA A 280 11.86 8.14 13.21
C ALA A 280 12.41 8.31 14.64
N GLY A 281 13.40 9.18 14.86
CA GLY A 281 14.03 9.47 16.16
C GLY A 281 13.04 9.45 17.33
N ASP A 282 12.19 10.46 17.40
CA ASP A 282 11.17 10.66 18.46
C ASP A 282 10.19 9.47 18.63
N ARG A 283 10.04 8.61 17.62
CA ARG A 283 9.09 7.47 17.64
C ARG A 283 9.73 6.16 18.12
N LEU A 284 11.05 6.05 17.95
CA LEU A 284 11.84 4.85 18.29
C LEU A 284 12.77 5.08 19.48
N GLU A 285 13.00 6.33 19.90
CA GLU A 285 13.75 6.63 21.12
C GLU A 285 13.14 5.95 22.35
N GLY A 286 13.99 5.39 23.21
CA GLY A 286 13.58 4.59 24.37
C GLY A 286 12.90 3.25 24.06
N SER A 287 12.70 2.88 22.78
CA SER A 287 12.02 1.62 22.42
C SER A 287 12.91 0.38 22.42
N GLY A 288 14.24 0.56 22.38
CA GLY A 288 15.21 -0.52 22.17
C GLY A 288 15.32 -1.00 20.72
N LEU A 289 14.45 -0.54 19.82
CA LEU A 289 14.51 -0.89 18.39
C LEU A 289 15.69 -0.18 17.71
N PRO A 290 16.48 -0.89 16.87
CA PRO A 290 17.53 -0.25 16.09
C PRO A 290 16.94 0.67 15.00
N PHE A 291 17.71 1.70 14.65
CA PHE A 291 17.46 2.55 13.49
C PHE A 291 18.10 1.92 12.24
N ASP A 292 17.54 2.20 11.06
CA ASP A 292 17.98 1.64 9.77
C ASP A 292 18.23 0.10 9.82
N PRO A 293 17.28 -0.71 10.30
CA PRO A 293 17.46 -2.15 10.45
C PRO A 293 17.72 -2.85 9.11
N ASP A 294 18.50 -3.93 9.15
CA ASP A 294 18.59 -4.87 8.03
C ASP A 294 17.29 -5.71 7.89
N LEU A 295 17.25 -6.57 6.88
CA LEU A 295 16.05 -7.35 6.57
C LEU A 295 15.62 -8.27 7.73
N SER A 296 16.59 -8.97 8.34
CA SER A 296 16.34 -9.91 9.44
C SER A 296 15.79 -9.16 10.66
N THR A 297 16.50 -8.11 11.08
CA THR A 297 16.15 -7.25 12.19
C THR A 297 14.77 -6.60 11.98
N PHE A 298 14.47 -6.17 10.75
CA PHE A 298 13.16 -5.62 10.39
C PHE A 298 12.04 -6.66 10.48
N VAL A 299 12.25 -7.89 9.99
CA VAL A 299 11.25 -8.96 10.05
C VAL A 299 10.96 -9.37 11.49
N LEU A 300 11.99 -9.64 12.29
CA LEU A 300 11.87 -10.03 13.70
C LEU A 300 11.10 -8.99 14.54
N ASN A 301 11.18 -7.71 14.16
CA ASN A 301 10.54 -6.59 14.86
C ASN A 301 9.38 -5.94 14.08
N ILE A 302 8.87 -6.58 13.02
CA ILE A 302 7.94 -5.95 12.05
C ILE A 302 6.68 -5.38 12.74
N GLY A 303 6.15 -6.09 13.74
CA GLY A 303 4.98 -5.64 14.50
C GLY A 303 5.23 -4.43 15.40
N GLU A 304 6.43 -4.27 15.95
CA GLU A 304 6.79 -3.11 16.77
C GLU A 304 7.07 -1.87 15.91
N TYR A 305 7.82 -2.02 14.81
CA TYR A 305 7.99 -0.93 13.83
C TYR A 305 6.64 -0.49 13.24
N SER A 306 5.76 -1.44 12.91
CA SER A 306 4.38 -1.20 12.46
C SER A 306 3.56 -0.37 13.45
N ARG A 307 3.67 -0.66 14.76
CA ARG A 307 3.00 0.10 15.82
C ARG A 307 3.53 1.52 16.01
N ARG A 308 4.85 1.72 15.89
CA ARG A 308 5.53 2.98 16.26
C ARG A 308 5.68 3.97 15.12
N VAL A 309 5.86 3.49 13.89
CA VAL A 309 6.09 4.33 12.71
C VAL A 309 4.94 4.14 11.73
N ALA A 310 4.02 5.10 11.70
CA ALA A 310 2.78 5.02 10.93
C ALA A 310 2.99 4.73 9.43
N GLU A 311 4.07 5.22 8.81
CA GLU A 311 4.39 4.89 7.42
C GLU A 311 4.79 3.42 7.25
N ILE A 312 5.51 2.81 8.19
CA ILE A 312 5.72 1.35 8.17
C ILE A 312 4.40 0.65 8.40
N GLY A 313 3.66 1.00 9.46
CA GLY A 313 2.38 0.37 9.81
C GLY A 313 1.28 0.48 8.75
N HIS A 314 1.34 1.46 7.85
CA HIS A 314 0.47 1.53 6.68
C HIS A 314 0.89 0.55 5.59
N HIS A 315 2.20 0.33 5.40
CA HIS A 315 2.74 -0.50 4.33
C HIS A 315 2.96 -1.97 4.73
N THR A 316 2.96 -2.28 6.03
CA THR A 316 2.96 -3.65 6.60
C THR A 316 1.60 -4.04 7.20
N ALA A 317 0.55 -3.25 7.00
CA ALA A 317 -0.80 -3.65 7.38
C ALA A 317 -1.26 -4.88 6.54
N PRO A 318 -2.02 -5.82 7.12
CA PRO A 318 -2.73 -6.89 6.39
C PRO A 318 -3.58 -6.37 5.21
N LEU A 319 -3.82 -7.21 4.20
CA LEU A 319 -4.75 -6.93 3.10
C LEU A 319 -6.16 -6.65 3.66
N THR A 320 -6.58 -7.39 4.67
CA THR A 320 -7.89 -7.27 5.32
C THR A 320 -8.17 -5.85 5.83
N VAL A 321 -7.15 -5.13 6.29
CA VAL A 321 -7.25 -3.72 6.69
C VAL A 321 -7.74 -2.83 5.54
N PHE A 322 -7.41 -3.14 4.28
CA PHE A 322 -7.77 -2.37 3.09
C PHE A 322 -8.93 -2.97 2.27
N LEU A 323 -9.07 -4.30 2.29
CA LEU A 323 -10.01 -5.05 1.44
C LEU A 323 -11.22 -5.62 2.20
N GLY A 324 -11.17 -5.64 3.54
CA GLY A 324 -12.13 -6.34 4.36
C GLY A 324 -11.89 -7.85 4.39
N GLU A 325 -12.83 -8.57 5.00
CA GLU A 325 -12.77 -10.01 5.25
C GLU A 325 -13.57 -10.85 4.22
N ASP A 326 -14.25 -10.19 3.28
CA ASP A 326 -15.13 -10.82 2.28
C ASP A 326 -14.58 -10.65 0.85
N PRO A 327 -13.94 -11.67 0.26
CA PRO A 327 -13.52 -11.66 -1.14
C PRO A 327 -14.69 -11.47 -2.12
N GLY A 328 -15.90 -11.94 -1.76
CA GLY A 328 -17.13 -11.81 -2.55
C GLY A 328 -17.64 -10.38 -2.69
N TYR A 329 -17.11 -9.43 -1.90
CA TYR A 329 -17.35 -8.00 -2.09
C TYR A 329 -16.87 -7.50 -3.47
N PHE A 330 -15.84 -8.15 -4.03
CA PHE A 330 -15.22 -7.79 -5.30
C PHE A 330 -15.85 -8.53 -6.48
N HIS A 331 -15.97 -7.84 -7.61
CA HIS A 331 -16.39 -8.48 -8.87
C HIS A 331 -15.21 -9.20 -9.54
N ARG A 332 -13.97 -8.74 -9.29
CA ARG A 332 -12.73 -9.46 -9.61
C ARG A 332 -11.61 -9.06 -8.66
N ILE A 333 -10.87 -10.07 -8.22
CA ILE A 333 -9.58 -9.93 -7.53
C ILE A 333 -8.54 -10.44 -8.51
N TYR A 334 -7.54 -9.62 -8.82
CA TYR A 334 -6.41 -10.01 -9.66
C TYR A 334 -5.22 -10.36 -8.77
N ARG A 335 -4.46 -11.40 -9.14
CA ARG A 335 -3.13 -11.65 -8.59
C ARG A 335 -2.14 -10.62 -9.12
N PHE A 336 -0.99 -10.47 -8.47
CA PHE A 336 0.03 -9.50 -8.88
C PHE A 336 0.61 -9.83 -10.27
N GLU A 337 0.67 -11.11 -10.58
CA GLU A 337 1.10 -11.68 -11.84
C GLU A 337 0.05 -11.46 -12.97
N GLU A 338 -1.21 -11.20 -12.62
CA GLU A 338 -2.35 -10.95 -13.53
C GLU A 338 -2.56 -9.45 -13.83
N LEU A 339 -1.60 -8.58 -13.48
CA LEU A 339 -1.63 -7.16 -13.86
C LEU A 339 -1.85 -6.93 -15.38
N PRO A 340 -1.30 -7.73 -16.32
CA PRO A 340 -1.62 -7.59 -17.74
C PRO A 340 -3.10 -7.82 -18.06
N GLU A 341 -3.75 -8.78 -17.39
CA GLU A 341 -5.19 -9.04 -17.54
C GLU A 341 -6.02 -7.88 -16.98
N MET A 342 -5.64 -7.34 -15.82
CA MET A 342 -6.27 -6.17 -15.25
C MET A 342 -6.24 -4.98 -16.21
N VAL A 343 -5.11 -4.75 -16.89
CA VAL A 343 -4.98 -3.69 -17.89
C VAL A 343 -5.93 -3.91 -19.07
N ALA A 344 -5.98 -5.13 -19.62
CA ALA A 344 -6.87 -5.49 -20.71
C ALA A 344 -8.35 -5.30 -20.34
N ASP A 345 -8.74 -5.70 -19.12
CA ASP A 345 -10.11 -5.52 -18.62
C ASP A 345 -10.46 -4.06 -18.35
N VAL A 346 -9.54 -3.25 -17.84
CA VAL A 346 -9.74 -1.80 -17.71
C VAL A 346 -9.91 -1.16 -19.09
N GLY A 347 -9.10 -1.52 -20.09
CA GLY A 347 -9.26 -1.06 -21.46
C GLY A 347 -10.63 -1.44 -22.04
N ARG A 348 -11.03 -2.71 -21.89
CA ARG A 348 -12.35 -3.23 -22.31
C ARG A 348 -13.53 -2.53 -21.63
N ILE A 349 -13.47 -2.29 -20.33
CA ILE A 349 -14.53 -1.61 -19.55
C ILE A 349 -14.63 -0.13 -19.94
N THR A 350 -13.50 0.52 -20.22
CA THR A 350 -13.44 1.98 -20.42
C THR A 350 -13.51 2.40 -21.89
N GLY A 351 -13.35 1.47 -22.83
CA GLY A 351 -13.25 1.74 -24.26
C GLY A 351 -11.98 2.51 -24.63
N LYS A 352 -10.93 2.42 -23.81
CA LYS A 352 -9.64 3.11 -24.01
C LYS A 352 -8.53 2.12 -24.30
N ASP A 353 -7.55 2.59 -25.08
CA ASP A 353 -6.21 2.01 -25.05
C ASP A 353 -5.53 2.42 -23.73
N VAL A 354 -4.95 1.46 -23.02
CA VAL A 354 -4.46 1.61 -21.65
C VAL A 354 -3.19 0.79 -21.47
N ALA A 355 -2.14 1.41 -20.94
CA ALA A 355 -0.89 0.76 -20.57
C ALA A 355 -0.57 1.01 -19.09
N LEU A 356 0.10 0.04 -18.44
CA LEU A 356 0.56 0.16 -17.07
C LEU A 356 2.06 0.45 -17.03
N GLU A 357 2.43 1.73 -16.88
CA GLU A 357 3.83 2.11 -16.72
C GLU A 357 4.41 1.58 -15.41
N VAL A 358 5.62 0.99 -15.46
CA VAL A 358 6.34 0.51 -14.27
C VAL A 358 7.05 1.70 -13.60
N MET A 359 6.32 2.45 -12.79
CA MET A 359 6.79 3.70 -12.17
C MET A 359 7.85 3.51 -11.08
N GLN A 360 7.97 2.31 -10.50
CA GLN A 360 8.89 2.03 -9.40
C GLN A 360 9.56 0.66 -9.59
N ARG A 361 10.85 0.68 -9.97
CA ARG A 361 11.75 -0.48 -9.88
C ARG A 361 12.70 -0.25 -8.71
N SER A 362 12.64 -1.08 -7.67
CA SER A 362 13.62 -1.06 -6.60
C SER A 362 14.89 -1.78 -7.06
N SER A 363 15.96 -1.04 -7.29
CA SER A 363 17.30 -1.61 -7.48
C SER A 363 17.73 -2.30 -6.19
N GLY A 364 17.91 -3.62 -6.22
CA GLY A 364 18.22 -4.41 -5.01
C GLY A 364 16.99 -4.71 -4.14
N SER A 365 15.87 -5.10 -4.76
CA SER A 365 14.71 -5.65 -4.05
C SER A 365 15.11 -6.86 -3.19
N ALA A 366 14.74 -6.84 -1.90
CA ALA A 366 14.87 -7.98 -1.02
C ALA A 366 14.07 -9.17 -1.58
N ARG A 367 14.63 -10.38 -1.46
CA ARG A 367 14.06 -11.61 -2.02
C ARG A 367 13.71 -12.62 -0.93
N VAL A 368 12.83 -13.57 -1.23
CA VAL A 368 12.34 -14.57 -0.26
C VAL A 368 13.47 -15.51 0.15
N GLU A 369 14.42 -15.77 -0.74
CA GLU A 369 15.57 -16.65 -0.51
C GLU A 369 16.62 -16.03 0.44
N GLN A 370 16.43 -14.78 0.86
CA GLN A 370 17.25 -14.12 1.89
C GLN A 370 16.67 -14.28 3.30
N LEU A 371 15.47 -14.87 3.44
CA LEU A 371 14.84 -15.10 4.73
C LEU A 371 15.14 -16.50 5.26
N SER A 372 15.29 -16.62 6.57
CA SER A 372 15.34 -17.91 7.25
C SER A 372 13.96 -18.60 7.29
N PRO A 373 13.88 -19.92 7.53
CA PRO A 373 12.61 -20.60 7.75
C PRO A 373 11.78 -19.99 8.89
N ASP A 374 12.44 -19.55 9.96
CA ASP A 374 11.78 -18.94 11.13
C ASP A 374 11.23 -17.54 10.82
N GLU A 375 11.95 -16.75 10.01
CA GLU A 375 11.47 -15.45 9.51
C GLU A 375 10.27 -15.60 8.57
N ILE A 376 10.29 -16.62 7.70
CA ILE A 376 9.14 -16.99 6.87
C ILE A 376 7.95 -17.42 7.73
N ALA A 377 8.18 -18.20 8.79
CA ALA A 377 7.12 -18.60 9.73
C ALA A 377 6.54 -17.38 10.49
N LEU A 378 7.39 -16.48 10.97
CA LEU A 378 6.98 -15.24 11.64
C LEU A 378 6.13 -14.35 10.72
N LEU A 379 6.54 -14.16 9.45
CA LEU A 379 5.75 -13.41 8.49
C LEU A 379 4.43 -14.10 8.16
N LYS A 380 4.39 -15.44 8.11
CA LYS A 380 3.14 -16.19 7.92
C LYS A 380 2.18 -16.07 9.08
N ASP A 381 2.66 -16.05 10.34
CA ASP A 381 1.82 -15.77 11.51
C ASP A 381 1.30 -14.32 11.50
N TYR A 382 2.19 -13.36 11.27
CA TYR A 382 1.83 -11.93 11.19
C TYR A 382 0.80 -11.63 10.10
N TYR A 383 0.82 -12.36 8.98
CA TYR A 383 -0.16 -12.28 7.89
C TYR A 383 -1.13 -13.48 7.83
N ALA A 384 -1.34 -14.21 8.93
CA ALA A 384 -2.16 -15.44 8.91
C ALA A 384 -3.59 -15.20 8.39
N GLU A 385 -4.15 -14.03 8.68
CA GLU A 385 -5.48 -13.63 8.20
C GLU A 385 -5.52 -13.39 6.68
N ASP A 386 -4.46 -12.79 6.11
CA ASP A 386 -4.34 -12.62 4.65
C ASP A 386 -4.31 -13.99 3.96
N TYR A 387 -3.56 -14.95 4.50
CA TYR A 387 -3.51 -16.32 3.97
C TYR A 387 -4.82 -17.08 4.17
N ALA A 388 -5.54 -16.88 5.27
CA ALA A 388 -6.82 -17.53 5.52
C ALA A 388 -7.92 -17.03 4.55
N ILE A 389 -7.96 -15.74 4.25
CA ILE A 389 -9.03 -15.11 3.47
C ILE A 389 -8.69 -15.00 1.98
N PHE A 390 -7.45 -14.67 1.64
CA PHE A 390 -7.00 -14.46 0.26
C PHE A 390 -6.00 -15.52 -0.23
N GLY A 391 -5.78 -16.61 0.52
CA GLY A 391 -4.81 -17.66 0.18
C GLY A 391 -5.00 -18.32 -1.18
N ALA A 392 -6.24 -18.36 -1.71
CA ALA A 392 -6.54 -18.86 -3.06
C ALA A 392 -6.03 -17.95 -4.20
N TYR A 393 -5.50 -16.76 -3.88
CA TYR A 393 -5.01 -15.75 -4.83
C TYR A 393 -3.49 -15.49 -4.71
N PHE A 394 -2.72 -16.41 -4.12
CA PHE A 394 -1.25 -16.29 -3.97
C PHE A 394 -0.48 -17.41 -4.69
#